data_AF-A0A7S4VTV6-F1
#
_entry.id   AF-A0A7S4VTV6-F1
#
_cell.length_a   1.000
_cell.length_b   1.000
_cell.length_c   1.000
_cell.angle_alpha   90.00
_cell.angle_beta   90.00
_cell.angle_gamma   90.00
#
_symmetry.space_group_name_H-M   'P 1'
#
loop_
_entity.id
_entity.type
_entity.pdbx_description
1 polymer ?
#
loop_
_entity_poly.entity_id
_entity_poly.type
_entity_poly.pdbx_seq_one_letter_code
_entity_poly.pdbx_strand_id
1 'polypeptide(L)'
;MSSQFSSSSSSRAFGSSFNHGPLGNFFNRDATFPKTTTVVSQSMSPETNKPRKRQRYCENEEEVEDQHNSSQSETELSFSDTFNLLQSTIANLCSLLKRKDEKIMLLEQQQQKEEQKNNYQNELPSIGNMEKTDSLFQKEEEIRALQIKVSHLESTIQKEETLRKEHEDLLFSQSAKLTEATRQQQLQQQNNQKTTAVLFREEISRLQLELNQEKEKYQNVVLTCTQLKEALRKKTQKSDAADTAGAYNLTLLSDFSQ
;
A
#
# COMPACT_ATOMS: atom_id res chain seq x y z
N MET A 1 -48.28 37.77 22.44
CA MET A 1 -48.00 36.35 22.75
C MET A 1 -46.66 35.98 22.14
N SER A 2 -45.48 36.46 22.55
CA SER A 2 -44.76 36.56 23.86
C SER A 2 -44.15 35.24 24.38
N SER A 3 -42.91 35.37 24.86
CA SER A 3 -41.91 34.40 25.39
C SER A 3 -41.04 33.73 24.32
N GLN A 4 -39.73 34.01 24.14
CA GLN A 4 -38.63 34.50 25.00
C GLN A 4 -38.40 33.67 26.26
N PHE A 5 -37.30 32.90 26.28
CA PHE A 5 -36.38 32.81 27.43
C PHE A 5 -34.95 32.52 26.94
N SER A 6 -34.00 33.19 27.58
CA SER A 6 -32.59 33.35 27.20
C SER A 6 -31.64 32.65 28.19
N SER A 7 -30.40 32.49 27.74
CA SER A 7 -29.11 32.50 28.50
C SER A 7 -28.84 31.36 29.50
N SER A 8 -27.67 30.71 29.51
CA SER A 8 -26.32 31.30 29.72
C SER A 8 -25.22 30.26 29.37
N SER A 9 -24.20 30.61 28.58
CA SER A 9 -22.86 31.13 28.94
C SER A 9 -21.86 30.11 29.49
N SER A 10 -20.80 29.81 28.73
CA SER A 10 -19.43 29.80 29.25
C SER A 10 -18.40 29.85 28.13
N SER A 11 -17.61 30.92 28.16
CA SER A 11 -16.48 31.24 27.30
C SER A 11 -15.22 30.50 27.76
N ARG A 12 -14.40 30.02 26.83
CA ARG A 12 -12.93 30.10 26.95
C ARG A 12 -12.25 29.84 25.61
N ALA A 13 -11.84 30.94 24.97
CA ALA A 13 -10.77 30.98 23.99
C ALA A 13 -9.68 31.90 24.55
N PHE A 14 -8.46 31.40 24.66
CA PHE A 14 -7.24 32.20 24.77
C PHE A 14 -6.13 31.44 24.02
N GLY A 15 -5.49 32.15 23.10
CA GLY A 15 -4.44 31.62 22.25
C GLY A 15 -3.04 31.65 22.87
N SER A 16 -2.11 31.23 22.02
CA SER A 16 -0.67 31.46 22.00
C SER A 16 0.16 31.03 23.21
N SER A 17 1.02 30.03 22.98
CA SER A 17 2.42 30.06 23.43
C SER A 17 3.23 29.06 22.59
N PHE A 18 3.97 29.60 21.63
CA PHE A 18 5.17 28.99 21.10
C PHE A 18 6.13 28.75 22.27
N ASN A 19 6.58 27.51 22.46
CA ASN A 19 7.83 27.23 23.15
C ASN A 19 8.54 26.11 22.39
N HIS A 20 9.57 26.50 21.64
CA HIS A 20 10.66 25.62 21.24
C HIS A 20 11.52 25.31 22.47
N GLY A 21 11.96 24.05 22.59
CA GLY A 21 13.01 23.61 23.50
C GLY A 21 13.36 22.15 23.23
N PRO A 22 14.61 21.72 23.42
CA PRO A 22 15.55 21.60 22.30
C PRO A 22 15.91 20.16 21.92
N LEU A 23 16.40 20.02 20.69
CA LEU A 23 17.23 18.92 20.20
C LEU A 23 18.33 18.57 21.22
N GLY A 24 18.42 17.30 21.60
CA GLY A 24 19.50 16.75 22.42
C GLY A 24 19.48 15.22 22.42
N ASN A 25 20.54 14.64 21.86
CA ASN A 25 20.92 13.24 21.65
C ASN A 25 20.78 12.27 22.85
N PHE A 26 21.21 11.00 22.65
CA PHE A 26 21.32 9.84 23.55
C PHE A 26 20.19 8.83 23.29
N PHE A 27 20.38 7.70 22.58
CA PHE A 27 21.34 6.64 22.83
C PHE A 27 21.82 5.93 21.55
N ASN A 28 23.14 5.88 21.40
CA ASN A 28 23.86 4.78 20.76
C ASN A 28 24.20 3.73 21.84
N ARG A 29 24.28 2.44 21.44
CA ARG A 29 24.98 1.31 22.09
C ARG A 29 24.33 0.76 23.39
N ASP A 30 24.16 -0.55 23.63
CA ASP A 30 24.81 -1.77 23.12
C ASP A 30 23.88 -3.00 23.21
N ALA A 31 24.17 -4.00 22.38
CA ALA A 31 24.12 -5.45 22.63
C ALA A 31 22.84 -6.10 23.20
N THR A 32 22.17 -6.93 22.39
CA THR A 32 22.24 -8.41 22.49
C THR A 32 21.35 -9.11 21.44
N PHE A 33 21.95 -10.05 20.71
CA PHE A 33 21.32 -10.97 19.76
C PHE A 33 20.40 -11.99 20.45
N PRO A 34 19.28 -12.39 19.83
CA PRO A 34 18.75 -13.75 19.98
C PRO A 34 19.04 -14.58 18.73
N LYS A 35 19.48 -15.81 19.00
CA LYS A 35 20.01 -16.82 18.06
C LYS A 35 18.95 -17.33 17.07
N THR A 36 19.45 -17.64 15.89
CA THR A 36 18.84 -18.43 14.83
C THR A 36 18.46 -19.83 15.32
N THR A 37 17.22 -20.23 15.04
CA THR A 37 16.80 -21.64 15.01
C THR A 37 16.33 -21.97 13.60
N THR A 38 17.20 -22.69 12.91
CA THR A 38 17.00 -23.43 11.68
C THR A 38 16.02 -24.57 11.91
N VAL A 39 14.99 -24.69 11.07
CA VAL A 39 14.29 -25.98 10.85
C VAL A 39 14.21 -26.21 9.35
N VAL A 40 14.74 -27.37 8.96
CA VAL A 40 14.89 -27.92 7.61
C VAL A 40 13.77 -28.92 7.35
N SER A 41 13.15 -28.90 6.16
CA SER A 41 12.65 -30.12 5.46
C SER A 41 12.05 -29.78 4.08
N GLN A 42 12.76 -30.14 3.00
CA GLN A 42 12.45 -31.21 2.01
C GLN A 42 11.39 -30.82 0.94
N SER A 43 11.78 -30.42 -0.28
CA SER A 43 12.25 -31.20 -1.45
C SER A 43 11.13 -31.88 -2.25
N MET A 44 11.02 -31.56 -3.54
CA MET A 44 10.93 -32.49 -4.70
C MET A 44 10.91 -31.66 -6.00
N SER A 45 11.68 -32.09 -6.99
CA SER A 45 11.85 -31.62 -8.37
C SER A 45 12.42 -32.83 -9.15
N PRO A 46 12.58 -32.83 -10.49
CA PRO A 46 11.68 -32.44 -11.59
C PRO A 46 11.77 -33.46 -12.77
N GLU A 47 10.92 -33.39 -13.80
CA GLU A 47 11.19 -34.02 -15.12
C GLU A 47 10.58 -33.14 -16.23
N THR A 48 11.34 -32.30 -16.92
CA THR A 48 12.03 -32.51 -18.23
C THR A 48 11.19 -33.15 -19.34
N ASN A 49 10.77 -32.34 -20.31
CA ASN A 49 10.94 -32.68 -21.72
C ASN A 49 11.11 -31.43 -22.58
N LYS A 50 12.16 -31.47 -23.41
CA LYS A 50 12.66 -30.42 -24.30
C LYS A 50 12.19 -30.72 -25.76
N PRO A 51 12.47 -29.86 -26.77
CA PRO A 51 11.45 -29.32 -27.68
C PRO A 51 11.63 -29.69 -29.16
N ARG A 52 10.71 -29.25 -30.05
CA ARG A 52 11.00 -29.05 -31.49
C ARG A 52 10.19 -27.94 -32.19
N LYS A 53 10.92 -26.87 -32.54
CA LYS A 53 10.93 -25.99 -33.73
C LYS A 53 9.64 -25.67 -34.55
N ARG A 54 9.50 -24.33 -34.76
CA ARG A 54 9.02 -23.55 -35.95
C ARG A 54 7.52 -23.65 -36.26
N GLN A 55 6.79 -22.63 -36.71
CA GLN A 55 7.11 -21.37 -37.39
C GLN A 55 5.90 -20.40 -37.30
N ARG A 56 6.18 -19.11 -37.55
CA ARG A 56 5.33 -17.90 -37.51
C ARG A 56 3.93 -18.03 -38.15
N TYR A 57 2.91 -17.48 -37.48
CA TYR A 57 1.90 -16.57 -38.03
C TYR A 57 1.37 -15.66 -36.89
N CYS A 58 1.20 -14.37 -37.18
CA CYS A 58 0.53 -13.40 -36.33
C CYS A 58 -0.96 -13.38 -36.69
N GLU A 59 -1.85 -13.27 -35.70
CA GLU A 59 -2.93 -12.25 -35.62
C GLU A 59 -4.01 -12.66 -34.60
N ASN A 60 -4.43 -11.65 -33.83
CA ASN A 60 -5.72 -11.42 -33.18
C ASN A 60 -6.04 -12.09 -31.82
N GLU A 61 -6.18 -11.17 -30.85
CA GLU A 61 -7.19 -11.08 -29.79
C GLU A 61 -7.66 -12.37 -29.12
N GLU A 62 -7.17 -12.64 -27.91
CA GLU A 62 -8.01 -12.95 -26.75
C GLU A 62 -7.22 -12.87 -25.45
N GLU A 63 -7.97 -12.65 -24.38
CA GLU A 63 -7.60 -12.42 -22.99
C GLU A 63 -6.55 -13.41 -22.46
N VAL A 64 -5.50 -12.88 -21.82
CA VAL A 64 -4.57 -13.69 -21.01
C VAL A 64 -4.58 -13.13 -19.59
N GLU A 65 -5.48 -13.68 -18.77
CA GLU A 65 -5.13 -13.96 -17.38
C GLU A 65 -4.00 -14.98 -17.42
N ASP A 66 -2.78 -14.59 -17.04
CA ASP A 66 -1.81 -15.56 -16.54
C ASP A 66 -1.03 -14.97 -15.38
N GLN A 67 -1.19 -15.66 -14.25
CA GLN A 67 -0.36 -15.58 -13.06
C GLN A 67 1.11 -15.78 -13.42
N HIS A 68 1.87 -14.70 -13.50
CA HIS A 68 3.32 -14.77 -13.47
C HIS A 68 3.83 -14.84 -12.03
N ASN A 69 3.99 -16.08 -11.61
CA ASN A 69 4.88 -16.48 -10.54
C ASN A 69 6.32 -16.42 -11.07
N SER A 70 7.11 -15.43 -10.65
CA SER A 70 8.57 -15.55 -10.70
C SER A 70 9.20 -14.61 -9.68
N SER A 71 9.46 -15.16 -8.50
CA SER A 71 10.45 -14.67 -7.56
C SER A 71 11.77 -14.45 -8.31
N GLN A 72 12.05 -13.20 -8.64
CA GLN A 72 13.33 -12.77 -9.18
C GLN A 72 14.40 -13.05 -8.13
N SER A 73 15.27 -14.01 -8.47
CA SER A 73 16.60 -14.12 -7.91
C SER A 73 17.32 -12.78 -8.07
N GLU A 74 17.72 -12.18 -6.96
CA GLU A 74 18.72 -11.13 -6.93
C GLU A 74 20.01 -11.69 -7.55
N THR A 75 20.21 -11.42 -8.84
CA THR A 75 21.48 -11.69 -9.51
C THR A 75 22.52 -10.73 -8.94
N GLU A 76 23.42 -11.26 -8.10
CA GLU A 76 24.70 -10.63 -7.80
C GLU A 76 25.45 -10.40 -9.12
N LEU A 77 25.42 -9.15 -9.62
CA LEU A 77 26.18 -8.72 -10.78
C LEU A 77 27.68 -8.89 -10.48
N SER A 78 28.34 -9.78 -11.22
CA SER A 78 29.78 -9.99 -11.04
C SER A 78 30.54 -8.70 -11.40
N PHE A 79 31.65 -8.44 -10.71
CA PHE A 79 32.52 -7.29 -11.01
C PHE A 79 32.99 -7.27 -12.48
N SER A 80 33.04 -8.43 -13.13
CA SER A 80 33.36 -8.53 -14.56
C SER A 80 32.25 -7.99 -15.45
N ASP A 81 30.98 -8.20 -15.09
CA ASP A 81 29.83 -7.75 -15.89
C ASP A 81 29.64 -6.24 -15.77
N THR A 82 29.87 -5.68 -14.58
CA THR A 82 29.85 -4.22 -14.37
C THR A 82 31.00 -3.53 -15.08
N PHE A 83 32.20 -4.13 -15.11
CA PHE A 83 33.34 -3.61 -15.85
C PHE A 83 33.12 -3.63 -17.38
N ASN A 84 32.55 -4.70 -17.92
CA ASN A 84 32.21 -4.80 -19.34
C ASN A 84 31.13 -3.79 -19.75
N LEU A 85 30.12 -3.58 -18.89
CA LEU A 85 29.10 -2.55 -19.10
C LEU A 85 29.71 -1.15 -19.09
N LEU A 86 30.64 -0.88 -18.17
CA LEU A 86 31.35 0.39 -18.08
C LEU A 86 32.20 0.64 -19.34
N GLN A 87 32.95 -0.35 -19.81
CA GLN A 87 33.73 -0.23 -21.04
C GLN A 87 32.86 0.03 -22.28
N SER A 88 31.73 -0.69 -22.41
CA SER A 88 30.77 -0.47 -23.50
C SER A 88 30.22 0.95 -23.48
N THR A 89 29.91 1.47 -22.28
CA THR A 89 29.42 2.84 -22.11
C THR A 89 30.47 3.87 -22.48
N ILE A 90 31.74 3.66 -22.08
CA ILE A 90 32.86 4.55 -22.45
C ILE A 90 33.09 4.54 -23.96
N ALA A 91 33.07 3.38 -24.61
CA ALA A 91 33.24 3.27 -26.06
C ALA A 91 32.13 4.03 -26.82
N ASN A 92 30.89 3.93 -26.35
CA ASN A 92 29.75 4.66 -26.92
C ASN A 92 29.90 6.19 -26.75
N LEU A 93 30.34 6.64 -25.57
CA LEU A 93 30.60 8.06 -25.32
C LEU A 93 31.74 8.60 -26.20
N CYS A 94 32.84 7.85 -26.37
CA CYS A 94 33.93 8.22 -27.26
C CYS A 94 33.48 8.29 -28.73
N SER A 95 32.63 7.37 -29.19
CA SER A 95 32.05 7.44 -30.53
C SER A 95 31.12 8.64 -30.69
N LEU A 96 30.36 8.99 -29.66
CA LEU A 96 29.47 10.15 -29.68
C LEU A 96 30.25 11.46 -29.76
N LEU A 97 31.36 11.57 -29.01
CA LEU A 97 32.25 12.72 -29.04
C LEU A 97 32.86 12.91 -30.43
N LYS A 98 33.42 11.85 -31.05
CA LYS A 98 33.96 11.93 -32.41
C LYS A 98 32.93 12.42 -33.44
N ARG A 99 31.69 11.94 -33.36
CA ARG A 99 30.59 12.42 -34.24
C ARG A 99 30.25 13.89 -34.01
N LYS A 100 30.34 14.37 -32.76
CA LYS A 100 30.13 15.79 -32.46
C LYS A 100 31.27 16.65 -33.00
N ASP A 101 32.51 16.20 -32.88
CA ASP A 101 33.68 16.90 -33.41
C ASP A 101 33.63 17.00 -34.95
N GLU A 102 33.26 15.91 -35.64
CA GLU A 102 33.02 15.91 -37.09
C GLU A 102 31.91 16.90 -37.48
N LYS A 103 30.83 16.97 -36.71
CA LYS A 103 29.73 17.91 -36.95
C LYS A 103 30.17 19.36 -36.76
N ILE A 104 30.99 19.66 -35.75
CA ILE A 104 31.54 20.99 -35.52
C ILE A 104 32.42 21.40 -36.70
N MET A 105 33.31 20.51 -37.15
CA MET A 105 34.18 20.76 -38.30
C MET A 105 33.39 21.05 -39.58
N LEU A 106 32.30 20.32 -39.83
CA LEU A 106 31.43 20.57 -40.99
C LEU A 106 30.71 21.91 -40.91
N LEU A 107 30.30 22.33 -39.70
CA LEU A 107 29.66 23.64 -39.49
C LEU A 107 30.64 24.79 -39.66
N GLU A 108 31.87 24.65 -39.16
CA GLU A 108 32.95 25.64 -39.37
C GLU A 108 33.29 25.79 -40.87
N GLN A 109 33.33 24.68 -41.60
CA GLN A 109 33.54 24.71 -43.05
C GLN A 109 32.37 25.37 -43.81
N GLN A 110 31.14 25.23 -43.30
CA GLN A 110 29.97 25.87 -43.88
C GLN A 110 29.99 27.39 -43.62
N GLN A 111 30.41 27.82 -42.44
CA GLN A 111 30.54 29.22 -42.08
C GLN A 111 31.60 29.94 -42.93
N GLN A 112 32.75 29.31 -43.17
CA GLN A 112 33.79 29.87 -44.05
C GLN A 112 33.31 30.01 -45.51
N LYS A 113 32.49 29.08 -46.01
CA LYS A 113 31.88 29.19 -47.35
C LYS A 113 30.88 30.34 -47.43
N GLU A 114 30.18 30.63 -46.34
CA GLU A 114 29.23 31.74 -46.24
C GLU A 114 29.95 33.10 -46.13
N GLU A 115 31.07 33.17 -45.40
CA GLU A 115 31.95 34.34 -45.37
C GLU A 115 32.59 34.64 -46.73
N GLN A 116 32.97 33.60 -47.51
CA GLN A 116 33.42 33.81 -48.89
C GLN A 116 32.31 34.37 -49.80
N LYS A 117 31.06 33.88 -49.68
CA LYS A 117 29.93 34.43 -50.45
C LYS A 117 29.65 35.89 -50.11
N ASN A 118 29.76 36.26 -48.83
CA ASN A 118 29.55 37.63 -48.38
C ASN A 118 30.65 38.58 -48.86
N ASN A 119 31.89 38.11 -48.99
CA ASN A 119 32.98 38.92 -49.59
C ASN A 119 32.78 39.17 -51.09
N TYR A 120 32.18 38.24 -51.84
CA TYR A 120 31.84 38.48 -53.25
C TYR A 120 30.62 39.40 -53.44
N GLN A 121 29.76 39.55 -52.43
CA GLN A 121 28.58 40.43 -52.48
C GLN A 121 28.86 41.88 -52.08
N ASN A 122 30.03 42.18 -51.51
CA ASN A 122 30.44 43.54 -51.15
C ASN A 122 31.05 44.35 -52.31
N GLU A 123 31.14 43.79 -53.53
CA GLU A 123 31.53 44.52 -54.75
C GLU A 123 30.42 44.47 -55.80
N LEU A 124 29.30 45.20 -55.63
CA LEU A 124 28.39 45.58 -56.72
C LEU A 124 27.60 46.86 -56.33
N PRO A 125 27.28 47.74 -57.30
CA PRO A 125 27.01 49.15 -57.04
C PRO A 125 25.60 49.44 -56.50
N SER A 126 25.56 50.52 -55.73
CA SER A 126 24.42 51.21 -55.10
C SER A 126 23.28 51.59 -56.08
N ILE A 127 22.44 50.64 -56.47
CA ILE A 127 21.13 50.92 -57.09
C ILE A 127 20.10 49.91 -56.56
N GLY A 128 19.20 50.35 -55.67
CA GLY A 128 18.10 49.51 -55.16
C GLY A 128 17.65 49.81 -53.72
N ASN A 129 17.66 51.07 -53.28
CA ASN A 129 17.36 51.43 -51.89
C ASN A 129 15.86 51.48 -51.55
N MET A 130 14.95 51.42 -52.54
CA MET A 130 13.50 51.57 -52.31
C MET A 130 12.76 50.23 -52.12
N GLU A 131 13.10 49.19 -52.88
CA GLU A 131 12.54 47.83 -52.65
C GLU A 131 13.08 47.20 -51.37
N LYS A 132 14.30 47.58 -50.94
CA LYS A 132 14.88 47.14 -49.66
C LYS A 132 14.18 47.77 -48.46
N THR A 133 13.69 49.01 -48.57
CA THR A 133 12.93 49.64 -47.47
C THR A 133 11.54 49.04 -47.32
N ASP A 134 10.83 48.75 -48.42
CA ASP A 134 9.51 48.10 -48.36
C ASP A 134 9.60 46.66 -47.83
N SER A 135 10.66 45.93 -48.19
CA SER A 135 10.97 44.62 -47.63
C SER A 135 11.30 44.68 -46.12
N LEU A 136 12.01 45.71 -45.67
CA LEU A 136 12.29 45.94 -44.24
C LEU A 136 11.02 46.25 -43.44
N PHE A 137 10.12 47.07 -43.97
CA PHE A 137 8.83 47.35 -43.33
C PHE A 137 7.97 46.09 -43.19
N GLN A 138 7.90 45.24 -44.22
CA GLN A 138 7.17 43.96 -44.13
C GLN A 138 7.77 43.03 -43.07
N LYS A 139 9.10 42.92 -43.00
CA LYS A 139 9.81 42.15 -41.96
C LYS A 139 9.50 42.69 -40.56
N GLU A 140 9.45 44.01 -40.39
CA GLU A 140 9.15 44.64 -39.11
C GLU A 140 7.70 44.37 -38.66
N GLU A 141 6.76 44.35 -39.59
CA GLU A 141 5.36 43.99 -39.34
C GLU A 141 5.22 42.49 -38.97
N GLU A 142 5.94 41.61 -39.66
CA GLU A 142 6.03 40.18 -39.31
C GLU A 142 6.61 39.98 -37.90
N ILE A 143 7.69 40.70 -37.56
CA ILE A 143 8.30 40.65 -36.22
C ILE A 143 7.29 41.10 -35.16
N ARG A 144 6.55 42.18 -35.41
CA ARG A 144 5.52 42.67 -34.49
C ARG A 144 4.37 41.66 -34.31
N ALA A 145 3.93 41.02 -35.40
CA ALA A 145 2.93 39.96 -35.34
C ALA A 145 3.43 38.74 -34.55
N LEU A 146 4.71 38.38 -34.69
CA LEU A 146 5.34 37.31 -33.90
C LEU A 146 5.45 37.68 -32.42
N GLN A 147 5.79 38.93 -32.08
CA GLN A 147 5.85 39.39 -30.69
C GLN A 147 4.48 39.29 -29.99
N ILE A 148 3.39 39.66 -30.68
CA ILE A 148 2.02 39.51 -30.16
C ILE A 148 1.70 38.03 -29.94
N LYS A 149 2.07 37.14 -30.88
CA LYS A 149 1.88 35.69 -30.73
C LYS A 149 2.65 35.12 -29.55
N VAL A 150 3.90 35.54 -29.33
CA VAL A 150 4.71 35.11 -28.18
C VAL A 150 4.05 35.55 -26.87
N SER A 151 3.62 36.80 -26.76
CA SER A 151 2.91 37.29 -25.57
C SER A 151 1.60 36.51 -25.30
N HIS A 152 0.87 36.14 -26.36
CA HIS A 152 -0.32 35.31 -26.23
C HIS A 152 0.00 33.88 -25.76
N LEU A 153 1.07 33.29 -26.27
CA LEU A 153 1.55 31.96 -25.85
C LEU A 153 2.01 31.97 -24.40
N GLU A 154 2.76 33.00 -23.96
CA GLU A 154 3.15 33.16 -22.55
C GLU A 154 1.94 33.26 -21.62
N SER A 155 0.91 34.02 -22.01
CA SER A 155 -0.34 34.10 -21.25
C SER A 155 -1.06 32.75 -21.18
N THR A 156 -1.02 31.96 -22.26
CA THR A 156 -1.62 30.63 -22.31
C THR A 156 -0.88 29.65 -21.40
N ILE A 157 0.45 29.66 -21.44
CA ILE A 157 1.31 28.87 -20.55
C ILE A 157 1.01 29.21 -19.09
N GLN A 158 0.90 30.49 -18.76
CA GLN A 158 0.58 30.92 -17.39
C GLN A 158 -0.79 30.40 -16.92
N LYS A 159 -1.81 30.41 -17.80
CA LYS A 159 -3.13 29.84 -17.49
C LYS A 159 -3.06 28.33 -17.29
N GLU A 160 -2.31 27.61 -18.12
CA GLU A 160 -2.11 26.16 -17.96
C GLU A 160 -1.38 25.84 -16.65
N GLU A 161 -0.37 26.61 -16.26
CA GLU A 161 0.30 26.44 -14.97
C GLU A 161 -0.63 26.67 -13.78
N THR A 162 -1.54 27.66 -13.86
CA THR A 162 -2.55 27.86 -12.81
C THR A 162 -3.53 26.70 -12.72
N LEU A 163 -4.05 26.22 -13.86
CA LEU A 163 -4.94 25.07 -13.90
C LEU A 163 -4.27 23.79 -13.39
N ARG A 164 -2.99 23.60 -13.71
CA ARG A 164 -2.21 22.47 -13.20
C ARG A 164 -2.10 22.50 -11.68
N LYS A 165 -1.82 23.66 -11.08
CA LYS A 165 -1.77 23.82 -9.62
C LYS A 165 -3.12 23.53 -8.98
N GLU A 166 -4.21 24.08 -9.53
CA GLU A 166 -5.56 23.79 -9.04
C GLU A 166 -5.91 22.29 -9.12
N HIS A 167 -5.47 21.61 -10.18
CA HIS A 167 -5.66 20.18 -10.33
C HIS A 167 -4.82 19.36 -9.33
N GLU A 168 -3.55 19.73 -9.10
CA GLU A 168 -2.68 19.11 -8.10
C GLU A 168 -3.27 19.28 -6.68
N ASP A 169 -3.76 20.47 -6.35
CA ASP A 169 -4.45 20.75 -5.08
C ASP A 169 -5.73 19.93 -4.94
N LEU A 170 -6.51 19.80 -6.02
CA LEU A 170 -7.72 18.98 -6.03
C LEU A 170 -7.39 17.50 -5.81
N LEU A 171 -6.40 16.95 -6.53
CA LEU A 171 -5.94 15.56 -6.36
C LEU A 171 -5.45 15.32 -4.93
N PHE A 172 -4.66 16.24 -4.38
CA PHE A 172 -4.19 16.15 -3.00
C PHE A 172 -5.38 16.12 -2.02
N SER A 173 -6.36 17.02 -2.18
CA SER A 173 -7.54 17.08 -1.32
C SER A 173 -8.39 15.80 -1.38
N GLN A 174 -8.54 15.19 -2.55
CA GLN A 174 -9.29 13.94 -2.72
C GLN A 174 -8.54 12.76 -2.12
N SER A 175 -7.22 12.70 -2.30
CA SER A 175 -6.38 11.65 -1.70
C SER A 175 -6.43 11.69 -0.17
N ALA A 176 -6.42 12.88 0.43
CA ALA A 176 -6.56 13.05 1.88
C ALA A 176 -7.93 12.60 2.38
N LYS A 177 -9.02 12.94 1.66
CA LYS A 177 -10.39 12.48 1.98
C LYS A 177 -10.52 10.96 1.91
N LEU A 178 -9.97 10.34 0.87
CA LEU A 178 -10.00 8.89 0.69
C LEU A 178 -9.21 8.18 1.81
N THR A 179 -8.05 8.72 2.17
CA THR A 179 -7.21 8.19 3.26
C THR A 179 -7.95 8.26 4.60
N GLU A 180 -8.59 9.39 4.91
CA GLU A 180 -9.35 9.55 6.15
C GLU A 180 -10.59 8.64 6.18
N ALA A 181 -11.32 8.49 5.07
CA ALA A 181 -12.44 7.56 4.97
C ALA A 181 -11.99 6.10 5.21
N THR A 182 -10.86 5.71 4.63
CA THR A 182 -10.28 4.37 4.81
C THR A 182 -9.89 4.14 6.27
N ARG A 183 -9.27 5.14 6.92
CA ARG A 183 -8.92 5.10 8.34
C ARG A 183 -10.15 4.92 9.23
N GLN A 184 -11.23 5.64 8.94
CA GLN A 184 -12.50 5.53 9.68
C GLN A 184 -13.14 4.13 9.50
N GLN A 185 -13.12 3.58 8.29
CA GLN A 185 -13.62 2.23 8.02
C GLN A 185 -12.83 1.16 8.78
N GLN A 186 -11.50 1.27 8.83
CA GLN A 186 -10.64 0.35 9.59
C GLN A 186 -10.92 0.41 11.09
N LEU A 187 -11.07 1.61 11.66
CA LEU A 187 -11.42 1.78 13.07
C LEU A 187 -12.79 1.17 13.40
N GLN A 188 -13.78 1.33 12.50
CA GLN A 188 -15.09 0.72 12.68
C GLN A 188 -15.03 -0.81 12.65
N GLN A 189 -14.28 -1.40 11.72
CA GLN A 189 -14.08 -2.86 11.67
C GLN A 189 -13.39 -3.38 12.95
N GLN A 190 -12.36 -2.69 13.43
CA GLN A 190 -11.67 -3.06 14.67
C GLN A 190 -12.61 -2.99 15.88
N ASN A 191 -13.46 -1.97 15.96
CA ASN A 191 -14.44 -1.84 17.04
C ASN A 191 -15.50 -2.94 16.97
N ASN A 192 -16.02 -3.26 15.78
CA ASN A 192 -16.98 -4.34 15.61
C ASN A 192 -16.39 -5.71 16.02
N GLN A 193 -15.12 -5.98 15.67
CA GLN A 193 -14.42 -7.19 16.11
C GLN A 193 -14.28 -7.25 17.63
N LYS A 194 -13.90 -6.13 18.29
CA LYS A 194 -13.80 -6.06 19.75
C LYS A 194 -15.15 -6.30 20.43
N THR A 195 -16.22 -5.65 19.97
CA THR A 195 -17.57 -5.84 20.51
C THR A 195 -18.03 -7.29 20.37
N THR A 196 -17.82 -7.89 19.20
CA THR A 196 -18.18 -9.30 18.94
C THR A 196 -17.42 -10.25 19.86
N ALA A 197 -16.12 -10.02 20.07
CA ALA A 197 -15.32 -10.84 20.98
C ALA A 197 -15.77 -10.72 22.46
N VAL A 198 -16.22 -9.53 22.89
CA VAL A 198 -16.80 -9.34 24.23
C VAL A 198 -18.10 -10.13 24.38
N LEU A 199 -19.02 -10.03 23.41
CA LEU A 199 -20.28 -10.79 23.42
C LEU A 199 -20.04 -12.31 23.49
N PHE A 200 -19.07 -12.84 22.72
CA PHE A 200 -18.73 -14.26 22.80
C PHE A 200 -18.18 -14.66 24.18
N ARG A 201 -17.34 -13.82 24.80
CA ARG A 201 -16.82 -14.10 26.15
C ARG A 201 -17.93 -14.12 27.19
N GLU A 202 -18.90 -13.21 27.10
CA GLU A 202 -20.06 -13.17 27.98
C GLU A 202 -20.92 -14.43 27.81
N GLU A 203 -21.18 -14.86 26.58
CA GLU A 203 -21.96 -16.06 26.28
C GLU A 203 -21.27 -17.35 26.79
N ILE A 204 -19.96 -17.48 26.61
CA ILE A 204 -19.19 -18.60 27.19
C ILE A 204 -19.32 -18.61 28.71
N SER A 205 -19.22 -17.43 29.34
CA SER A 205 -19.33 -17.31 30.81
C SER A 205 -20.72 -17.71 31.30
N ARG A 206 -21.78 -17.33 30.56
CA ARG A 206 -23.16 -17.74 30.83
C ARG A 206 -23.32 -19.26 30.73
N LEU A 207 -22.88 -19.86 29.63
CA LEU A 207 -22.97 -21.32 29.42
C LEU A 207 -22.16 -22.09 30.47
N GLN A 208 -21.00 -21.56 30.89
CA GLN A 208 -20.20 -22.18 31.94
C GLN A 208 -20.89 -22.14 33.31
N LEU A 209 -21.62 -21.05 33.61
CA LEU A 209 -22.45 -20.96 34.81
C LEU A 209 -23.62 -21.96 34.77
N GLU A 210 -24.35 -22.03 33.66
CA GLU A 210 -25.46 -22.99 33.47
C GLU A 210 -24.99 -24.43 33.63
N LEU A 211 -23.87 -24.79 33.00
CA LEU A 211 -23.26 -26.11 33.13
C LEU A 211 -22.90 -26.43 34.60
N ASN A 212 -22.35 -25.45 35.34
CA ASN A 212 -22.01 -25.66 36.74
C ASN A 212 -23.25 -25.86 37.63
N GLN A 213 -24.32 -25.10 37.38
CA GLN A 213 -25.60 -25.28 38.08
C GLN A 213 -26.20 -26.66 37.80
N GLU A 214 -26.09 -27.16 36.57
CA GLU A 214 -26.59 -28.49 36.22
C GLU A 214 -25.75 -29.59 36.87
N LYS A 215 -24.42 -29.45 36.89
CA LYS A 215 -23.53 -30.35 37.62
C LYS A 215 -23.87 -30.42 39.11
N GLU A 216 -24.13 -29.28 39.74
CA GLU A 216 -24.53 -29.23 41.16
C GLU A 216 -25.87 -29.95 41.39
N LYS A 217 -26.85 -29.77 40.49
CA LYS A 217 -28.12 -30.51 40.54
C LYS A 217 -27.89 -32.03 40.45
N TYR A 218 -27.10 -32.50 39.49
CA TYR A 218 -26.80 -33.93 39.36
C TYR A 218 -26.07 -34.49 40.58
N GLN A 219 -25.09 -33.75 41.13
CA GLN A 219 -24.41 -34.15 42.38
C GLN A 219 -25.37 -34.31 43.55
N ASN A 220 -26.32 -33.38 43.70
CA ASN A 220 -27.35 -33.46 44.75
C ASN A 220 -28.28 -34.67 44.57
N VAL A 221 -28.65 -35.01 43.32
CA VAL A 221 -29.42 -36.22 43.01
C VAL A 221 -28.64 -37.48 43.40
N VAL A 222 -27.36 -37.58 43.02
CA VAL A 222 -26.49 -38.71 43.37
C VAL A 222 -26.36 -38.87 44.88
N LEU A 223 -26.14 -37.76 45.60
CA LEU A 223 -26.06 -37.76 47.07
C LEU A 223 -27.38 -38.28 47.69
N THR A 224 -28.51 -37.78 47.21
CA THR A 224 -29.84 -38.20 47.69
C THR A 224 -30.08 -39.69 47.46
N CYS A 225 -29.72 -40.20 46.27
CA CYS A 225 -29.84 -41.62 45.95
C CYS A 225 -28.95 -42.48 46.87
N THR A 226 -27.73 -42.02 47.16
CA THR A 226 -26.80 -42.70 48.07
C THR A 226 -27.37 -42.78 49.49
N GLN A 227 -27.93 -41.67 49.99
CA GLN A 227 -28.58 -41.64 51.31
C GLN A 227 -29.80 -42.57 51.38
N LEU A 228 -30.63 -42.59 50.33
CA LEU A 228 -31.77 -43.50 50.22
C LEU A 228 -31.32 -44.97 50.21
N LYS A 229 -30.26 -45.28 49.46
CA LYS A 229 -29.64 -46.62 49.39
C LYS A 229 -29.18 -47.08 50.77
N GLU A 230 -28.50 -46.23 51.54
CA GLU A 230 -28.08 -46.55 52.91
C GLU A 230 -29.26 -46.72 53.88
N ALA A 231 -30.28 -45.86 53.79
CA ALA A 231 -31.48 -45.95 54.62
C ALA A 231 -32.23 -47.27 54.39
N LEU A 232 -32.36 -47.70 53.13
CA LEU A 232 -32.94 -49.00 52.78
C LEU A 232 -32.09 -50.16 53.30
N ARG A 233 -30.77 -50.10 53.13
CA ARG A 233 -29.85 -51.14 53.64
C ARG A 233 -30.01 -51.36 55.15
N LYS A 234 -30.11 -50.26 55.93
CA LYS A 234 -30.32 -50.32 57.39
C LYS A 234 -31.68 -50.91 57.76
N LYS A 235 -32.73 -50.67 56.96
CA LYS A 235 -34.06 -51.30 57.16
C LYS A 235 -34.02 -52.79 56.84
N THR A 236 -33.42 -53.20 55.73
CA THR A 236 -33.35 -54.61 55.31
C THR A 236 -32.53 -55.48 56.26
N GLN A 237 -31.49 -54.94 56.92
CA GLN A 237 -30.69 -55.69 57.90
C GLN A 237 -31.43 -56.03 59.20
N LYS A 238 -32.59 -55.40 59.46
CA LYS A 238 -33.43 -55.67 60.64
C LYS A 238 -34.58 -56.65 60.37
N SER A 239 -34.74 -57.12 59.14
CA SER A 239 -35.79 -58.04 58.72
C SER A 239 -35.14 -59.33 58.22
N ASP A 240 -35.42 -60.47 58.86
CA ASP A 240 -34.79 -61.76 58.55
C ASP A 240 -34.99 -62.16 57.07
N ALA A 241 -33.89 -62.07 56.30
CA ALA A 241 -33.50 -62.87 55.14
C ALA A 241 -34.55 -63.40 54.13
N ALA A 242 -35.65 -62.69 53.83
CA ALA A 242 -36.59 -63.11 52.78
C ALA A 242 -37.25 -61.98 51.96
N ASP A 243 -36.81 -60.72 52.10
CA ASP A 243 -37.46 -59.59 51.45
C ASP A 243 -36.86 -59.29 50.06
N THR A 244 -37.21 -60.14 49.08
CA THR A 244 -36.79 -60.03 47.66
C THR A 244 -37.10 -58.66 47.04
N ALA A 245 -38.16 -58.00 47.50
CA ALA A 245 -38.50 -56.63 47.10
C ALA A 245 -37.48 -55.60 47.60
N GLY A 246 -36.93 -55.79 48.81
CA GLY A 246 -35.88 -54.94 49.38
C GLY A 246 -34.57 -55.02 48.62
N ALA A 247 -34.17 -56.23 48.20
CA ALA A 247 -32.97 -56.43 47.38
C ALA A 247 -33.10 -55.82 45.97
N TYR A 248 -34.26 -55.98 45.32
CA TYR A 248 -34.54 -55.37 44.01
C TYR A 248 -34.50 -53.83 44.06
N ASN A 249 -35.11 -53.21 45.09
CA ASN A 249 -35.09 -51.76 45.27
C ASN A 249 -33.67 -51.22 45.52
N LEU A 250 -32.81 -51.98 46.21
CA LEU A 250 -31.40 -51.64 46.42
C LEU A 250 -30.59 -51.67 45.12
N THR A 251 -30.85 -52.65 44.25
CA THR A 251 -30.22 -52.72 42.91
C THR A 251 -30.69 -51.56 42.04
N LEU A 252 -32.01 -51.29 41.98
CA LEU A 252 -32.58 -50.22 41.17
C LEU A 252 -32.03 -48.82 41.54
N LEU A 253 -31.88 -48.55 42.85
CA LEU A 253 -31.27 -47.31 43.35
C LEU A 253 -29.77 -47.25 43.08
N SER A 254 -29.08 -48.39 43.01
CA SER A 254 -27.67 -48.44 42.63
C SER A 254 -27.49 -48.12 41.15
N ASP A 255 -28.32 -48.70 40.29
CA ASP A 255 -28.29 -48.51 38.84
C ASP A 255 -28.70 -47.07 38.46
N PHE A 256 -29.64 -46.46 39.20
CA PHE A 256 -30.03 -45.06 39.00
C PHE A 256 -28.97 -44.05 39.47
N SER A 257 -28.09 -44.45 40.40
CA SER A 257 -27.03 -43.57 40.93
C SER A 257 -25.74 -43.53 40.10
N GLN A 258 -25.53 -44.54 39.25
CA GLN A 258 -24.41 -44.64 38.30
C GLN A 258 -24.71 -43.85 37.04
#